data_AF-A0A0M0K209-F1
#
_entry.id   AF-A0A0M0K209-F1
#
_cell.length_a   1.000
_cell.length_b   1.000
_cell.length_c   1.000
_cell.angle_alpha   90.00
_cell.angle_beta   90.00
_cell.angle_gamma   90.00
#
_symmetry.space_group_name_H-M   'P 1'
#
loop_
_entity.id
_entity.type
_entity.pdbx_description
1 polymer ?
#
loop_
_entity_poly.entity_id
_entity_poly.type
_entity_poly.pdbx_seq_one_letter_code
_entity_poly.pdbx_strand_id
1 'polypeptide(L)'
;MSEARLALLGGRLGSAPWALSVMSCVHARQPLALRLGGCALISALLDGANPSQASSLDQPLSAADDDEAEAEAPRWAHAVRGAGVGGMLAEALLELFETLGARQPASLPPVTAALRALVGVSLSAKLALLRRGFLPTLVGRIDDLRALATTPPPEVKAAAKAKAKATANAMGRLALATAAAAADEDAPADKLIYRTELLDQMLSSLGLLSNLLGGCEEAQLASVTMQLPLLLLRLWPLGRSHAPVRTAVLTLLCNHVAHCAPAKASLAAYTDSKGRCLPTLVMQLLCKPARASSPPLPEAHWAYGWAVLRSLATAPESRAVLLKAQLLPRAVPMLSRILGSTDERRAAPIVELLANLAFEAEGAAAILKLPDAFEALLSALESRLNTARYAAALALRNLAFLADGRAALLAKPRALPALLRALHPSDLLLAARAAAALWALLARCERAKGAMRQPALLAPLRAAEAALITRAMLATPAIDGERCGERELLGDCLRAIGAVMSILKL
;
A
#
# COMPACT_ATOMS: atom_id res chain seq x y z
N MET A 1 38.21 3.88 -7.89
CA MET A 1 38.71 3.91 -6.49
C MET A 1 40.22 4.03 -6.46
N SER A 2 40.80 4.76 -5.49
CA SER A 2 42.24 4.71 -5.22
C SER A 2 42.61 3.41 -4.50
N GLU A 3 43.77 2.82 -4.79
CA GLU A 3 44.24 1.55 -4.19
C GLU A 3 44.18 1.55 -2.65
N ALA A 4 44.41 2.71 -2.02
CA ALA A 4 44.31 2.89 -0.58
C ALA A 4 42.90 2.66 0.01
N ARG A 5 41.82 2.95 -0.73
CA ARG A 5 40.44 2.70 -0.26
C ARG A 5 40.03 1.23 -0.40
N LEU A 6 40.60 0.53 -1.37
CA LEU A 6 40.38 -0.90 -1.61
C LEU A 6 41.10 -1.77 -0.57
N ALA A 7 42.32 -1.39 -0.16
CA ALA A 7 43.02 -2.03 0.95
C ALA A 7 42.24 -1.89 2.27
N LEU A 8 41.57 -0.75 2.47
CA LEU A 8 40.72 -0.49 3.65
C LEU A 8 39.44 -1.34 3.65
N LEU A 9 38.83 -1.57 2.48
CA LEU A 9 37.66 -2.45 2.30
C LEU A 9 38.03 -3.92 2.49
N GLY A 10 39.16 -4.37 1.95
CA GLY A 10 39.69 -5.72 2.15
C GLY A 10 40.02 -6.02 3.61
N GLY A 11 40.50 -5.03 4.37
CA GLY A 11 40.73 -5.17 5.81
C GLY A 11 39.44 -5.20 6.65
N ARG A 12 38.35 -4.59 6.18
CA ARG A 12 37.05 -4.49 6.91
C ARG A 12 36.11 -5.68 6.68
N LEU A 13 36.22 -6.35 5.53
CA LEU A 13 35.35 -7.49 5.16
C LEU A 13 35.77 -8.83 5.82
N GLY A 14 36.94 -8.88 6.47
CA GLY A 14 37.47 -10.08 7.11
C GLY A 14 37.82 -11.20 6.11
N SER A 15 38.32 -12.33 6.62
CA SER A 15 38.73 -13.50 5.81
C SER A 15 37.55 -14.35 5.32
N ALA A 16 36.36 -13.77 5.17
CA ALA A 16 35.19 -14.52 4.74
C ALA A 16 35.38 -14.99 3.29
N PRO A 17 35.21 -16.30 2.99
CA PRO A 17 35.49 -16.86 1.65
C PRO A 17 34.72 -16.17 0.51
N TRP A 18 33.51 -15.69 0.79
CA TRP A 18 32.69 -14.97 -0.19
C TRP A 18 33.15 -13.52 -0.43
N ALA A 19 33.78 -12.88 0.56
CA ALA A 19 34.32 -11.52 0.42
C ALA A 19 35.50 -11.49 -0.55
N LEU A 20 36.33 -12.54 -0.55
CA LEU A 20 37.43 -12.68 -1.51
C LEU A 20 36.93 -12.90 -2.95
N SER A 21 35.82 -13.63 -3.15
CA SER A 21 35.19 -13.78 -4.48
C SER A 21 34.55 -12.48 -4.98
N VAL A 22 33.82 -11.75 -4.13
CA VAL A 22 33.23 -10.45 -4.50
C VAL A 22 34.31 -9.40 -4.76
N MET A 23 35.35 -9.34 -3.91
CA MET A 23 36.48 -8.44 -4.09
C MET A 23 37.31 -8.80 -5.32
N SER A 24 37.53 -10.08 -5.62
CA SER A 24 38.23 -10.53 -6.84
C SER A 24 37.52 -10.09 -8.13
N CYS A 25 36.18 -10.08 -8.16
CA CYS A 25 35.40 -9.60 -9.31
C CYS A 25 35.35 -8.06 -9.45
N VAL A 26 35.48 -7.33 -8.34
CA VAL A 26 35.59 -5.86 -8.33
C VAL A 26 37.03 -5.41 -8.61
N HIS A 27 38.01 -6.27 -8.35
CA HIS A 27 39.42 -6.00 -8.53
C HIS A 27 39.86 -6.13 -10.00
N ALA A 28 40.90 -5.35 -10.30
CA ALA A 28 41.64 -5.28 -11.55
C ALA A 28 40.92 -4.61 -12.74
N ARG A 29 41.76 -4.01 -13.60
CA ARG A 29 41.44 -3.43 -14.92
C ARG A 29 41.00 -4.52 -15.91
N GLN A 30 40.04 -5.34 -15.50
CA GLN A 30 39.54 -6.49 -16.25
C GLN A 30 38.40 -6.06 -17.19
N PRO A 31 38.23 -6.75 -18.34
CA PRO A 31 37.17 -6.47 -19.30
C PRO A 31 35.77 -6.55 -18.67
N LEU A 32 34.83 -5.78 -19.23
CA LEU A 32 33.44 -5.60 -18.76
C LEU A 32 32.73 -6.92 -18.38
N ALA A 33 33.09 -8.02 -19.04
CA ALA A 33 32.55 -9.37 -18.83
C ALA A 33 32.79 -9.95 -17.43
N LEU A 34 33.91 -9.62 -16.75
CA LEU A 34 34.21 -10.15 -15.41
C LEU A 34 33.49 -9.39 -14.28
N ARG A 35 33.21 -8.09 -14.48
CA ARG A 35 32.34 -7.30 -13.57
C ARG A 35 30.89 -7.74 -13.65
N LEU A 36 30.44 -8.07 -14.85
CA LEU A 36 29.18 -8.77 -15.10
C LEU A 36 29.14 -10.11 -14.37
N GLY A 37 30.26 -10.86 -14.34
CA GLY A 37 30.39 -12.11 -13.58
C GLY A 37 30.23 -11.96 -12.06
N GLY A 38 30.75 -10.88 -11.45
CA GLY A 38 30.53 -10.59 -10.03
C GLY A 38 29.08 -10.21 -9.70
N CYS A 39 28.43 -9.46 -10.59
CA CYS A 39 27.00 -9.17 -10.47
C CYS A 39 26.15 -10.40 -10.75
N ALA A 40 26.57 -11.29 -11.65
CA ALA A 40 25.96 -12.59 -11.89
C ALA A 40 26.23 -13.58 -10.76
N LEU A 41 27.31 -13.41 -9.98
CA LEU A 41 27.57 -14.18 -8.76
C LEU A 41 26.71 -13.66 -7.60
N ILE A 42 26.58 -12.34 -7.43
CA ILE A 42 25.65 -11.75 -6.47
C ILE A 42 24.21 -12.09 -6.87
N SER A 43 23.86 -11.93 -8.14
CA SER A 43 22.60 -12.41 -8.71
C SER A 43 22.46 -13.91 -8.51
N ALA A 44 23.43 -14.78 -8.80
CA ALA A 44 23.30 -16.23 -8.55
C ALA A 44 23.21 -16.60 -7.06
N LEU A 45 23.87 -15.84 -6.18
CA LEU A 45 23.74 -15.95 -4.73
C LEU A 45 22.35 -15.49 -4.24
N LEU A 46 21.68 -14.62 -5.00
CA LEU A 46 20.32 -14.12 -4.75
C LEU A 46 19.23 -14.91 -5.53
N ASP A 47 19.55 -15.45 -6.72
CA ASP A 47 18.71 -16.13 -7.74
C ASP A 47 18.66 -17.65 -7.52
N GLY A 48 19.41 -18.17 -6.54
CA GLY A 48 19.06 -19.45 -5.92
C GLY A 48 17.64 -19.44 -5.31
N ALA A 49 17.00 -18.27 -5.23
CA ALA A 49 15.57 -18.08 -5.04
C ALA A 49 14.90 -17.73 -6.38
N ASN A 50 13.83 -18.45 -6.71
CA ASN A 50 13.07 -18.26 -7.94
C ASN A 50 12.46 -16.82 -7.95
N PRO A 51 12.68 -15.98 -8.98
CA PRO A 51 12.19 -14.60 -9.02
C PRO A 51 10.65 -14.48 -8.99
N SER A 52 9.93 -15.57 -9.23
CA SER A 52 8.47 -15.68 -9.04
C SER A 52 8.02 -15.71 -7.58
N GLN A 53 8.93 -15.95 -6.62
CA GLN A 53 8.64 -15.92 -5.17
C GLN A 53 8.98 -14.56 -4.53
N ALA A 54 9.82 -13.73 -5.15
CA ALA A 54 10.08 -12.36 -4.66
C ALA A 54 8.92 -11.40 -5.00
N SER A 55 8.15 -11.68 -6.06
CA SER A 55 6.97 -10.89 -6.43
C SER A 55 5.73 -11.17 -5.56
N SER A 56 5.72 -12.25 -4.77
CA SER A 56 4.67 -12.46 -3.76
C SER A 56 4.86 -11.61 -2.50
N LEU A 57 6.06 -11.06 -2.28
CA LEU A 57 6.35 -10.07 -1.22
C LEU A 57 5.90 -8.64 -1.59
N ASP A 58 5.50 -8.39 -2.85
CA ASP A 58 4.98 -7.09 -3.31
C ASP A 58 3.47 -6.93 -3.04
N GLN A 59 2.80 -7.92 -2.45
CA GLN A 59 1.44 -7.73 -1.94
C GLN A 59 1.49 -6.79 -0.72
N PRO A 60 0.51 -5.88 -0.56
CA PRO A 60 0.44 -5.06 0.64
C PRO A 60 0.22 -5.98 1.85
N LEU A 61 1.31 -6.33 2.54
CA LEU A 61 1.27 -7.02 3.83
C LEU A 61 0.40 -6.19 4.76
N SER A 62 -0.61 -6.84 5.35
CA SER A 62 -1.34 -6.23 6.44
C SER A 62 -0.37 -6.17 7.64
N ALA A 63 -0.51 -5.18 8.52
CA ALA A 63 0.35 -5.03 9.70
C ALA A 63 0.24 -6.20 10.72
N ALA A 64 -0.47 -7.28 10.37
CA ALA A 64 -0.61 -8.49 11.18
C ALA A 64 0.19 -9.69 10.63
N ASP A 65 0.84 -9.57 9.47
CA ASP A 65 1.51 -10.68 8.77
C ASP A 65 3.05 -10.63 8.88
N ASP A 66 3.61 -9.72 9.68
CA ASP A 66 5.06 -9.49 9.79
C ASP A 66 5.81 -10.68 10.43
N ASP A 67 5.16 -11.46 11.31
CA ASP A 67 5.79 -12.54 12.07
C ASP A 67 5.93 -13.86 11.29
N GLU A 68 4.98 -14.19 10.40
CA GLU A 68 5.02 -15.45 9.61
C GLU A 68 6.01 -15.37 8.43
N ALA A 69 6.12 -14.20 7.78
CA ALA A 69 7.05 -13.99 6.68
C ALA A 69 8.53 -14.05 7.12
N GLU A 70 8.80 -13.89 8.42
CA GLU A 70 10.16 -13.87 8.97
C GLU A 70 10.79 -15.27 9.05
N ALA A 71 9.97 -16.33 9.19
CA ALA A 71 10.43 -17.71 9.30
C ALA A 71 10.90 -18.33 7.96
N GLU A 72 10.43 -17.82 6.83
CA GLU A 72 10.74 -18.35 5.49
C GLU A 72 11.89 -17.62 4.76
N ALA A 73 12.54 -16.64 5.40
CA ALA A 73 13.60 -15.88 4.76
C ALA A 73 14.83 -16.76 4.43
N PRO A 74 15.37 -16.71 3.21
CA PRO A 74 16.52 -17.53 2.83
C PRO A 74 17.76 -17.18 3.66
N ARG A 75 18.61 -18.18 3.96
CA ARG A 75 19.79 -18.04 4.86
C ARG A 75 20.71 -16.85 4.54
N TRP A 76 20.81 -16.46 3.26
CA TRP A 76 21.61 -15.31 2.85
C TRP A 76 21.02 -13.97 3.33
N ALA A 77 19.69 -13.86 3.48
CA ALA A 77 19.03 -12.65 3.96
C ALA A 77 19.44 -12.37 5.41
N HIS A 78 19.56 -13.40 6.26
CA HIS A 78 20.07 -13.23 7.63
C HIS A 78 21.53 -12.77 7.66
N ALA A 79 22.38 -13.27 6.76
CA ALA A 79 23.78 -12.84 6.67
C ALA A 79 23.92 -11.38 6.22
N VAL A 80 23.09 -10.93 5.26
CA VAL A 80 23.07 -9.56 4.73
C VAL A 80 22.39 -8.56 5.69
N ARG A 81 21.52 -9.04 6.59
CA ARG A 81 20.96 -8.25 7.72
C ARG A 81 22.01 -7.97 8.81
N GLY A 82 23.12 -8.71 8.84
CA GLY A 82 24.24 -8.44 9.74
C GLY A 82 24.77 -7.00 9.59
N ALA A 83 25.09 -6.36 10.71
CA ALA A 83 25.46 -4.95 10.75
C ALA A 83 26.66 -4.64 9.83
N GLY A 84 26.41 -3.93 8.73
CA GLY A 84 27.44 -3.31 7.88
C GLY A 84 27.71 -3.98 6.53
N VAL A 85 27.42 -5.27 6.36
CA VAL A 85 27.67 -5.98 5.08
C VAL A 85 26.80 -5.42 3.96
N GLY A 86 25.50 -5.25 4.23
CA GLY A 86 24.58 -4.67 3.25
C GLY A 86 24.98 -3.25 2.83
N GLY A 87 25.47 -2.44 3.76
CA GLY A 87 25.99 -1.10 3.49
C GLY A 87 27.20 -1.11 2.54
N MET A 88 28.21 -1.94 2.81
CA MET A 88 29.39 -2.05 1.95
C MET A 88 29.05 -2.56 0.56
N LEU A 89 28.18 -3.57 0.47
CA LEU A 89 27.74 -4.11 -0.82
C LEU A 89 26.95 -3.08 -1.62
N ALA A 90 26.10 -2.29 -0.95
CA ALA A 90 25.34 -1.21 -1.57
C ALA A 90 26.26 -0.10 -2.10
N GLU A 91 27.31 0.28 -1.36
CA GLU A 91 28.30 1.25 -1.84
C GLU A 91 29.04 0.74 -3.09
N ALA A 92 29.47 -0.52 -3.10
CA ALA A 92 30.14 -1.11 -4.26
C ALA A 92 29.22 -1.19 -5.49
N LEU A 93 27.97 -1.64 -5.31
CA LEU A 93 26.97 -1.69 -6.38
C LEU A 93 26.58 -0.29 -6.86
N LEU A 94 26.54 0.71 -5.96
CA LEU A 94 26.29 2.09 -6.32
C LEU A 94 27.43 2.66 -7.17
N GLU A 95 28.69 2.42 -6.82
CA GLU A 95 29.82 2.83 -7.66
C GLU A 95 29.76 2.19 -9.06
N LEU A 96 29.37 0.91 -9.15
CA LEU A 96 29.13 0.25 -10.43
C LEU A 96 27.96 0.89 -11.19
N PHE A 97 26.86 1.20 -10.50
CA PHE A 97 25.70 1.85 -11.09
C PHE A 97 26.04 3.24 -11.64
N GLU A 98 26.77 4.06 -10.88
CA GLU A 98 27.22 5.39 -11.27
C GLU A 98 28.21 5.34 -12.44
N THR A 99 29.19 4.43 -12.39
CA THR A 99 30.22 4.30 -13.45
C THR A 99 29.64 3.80 -14.77
N LEU A 100 28.66 2.91 -14.72
CA LEU A 100 27.99 2.39 -15.91
C LEU A 100 26.90 3.36 -16.41
N GLY A 101 26.30 4.16 -15.51
CA GLY A 101 25.04 4.90 -15.68
C GLY A 101 24.99 6.03 -16.71
N ALA A 102 26.09 6.39 -17.38
CA ALA A 102 26.09 7.44 -18.40
C ALA A 102 26.00 6.92 -19.85
N ARG A 103 26.22 5.62 -20.10
CA ARG A 103 26.27 5.03 -21.45
C ARG A 103 25.75 3.58 -21.49
N GLN A 104 24.64 3.28 -20.82
CA GLN A 104 24.16 1.89 -20.78
C GLN A 104 23.38 1.51 -22.06
N PRO A 105 23.82 0.50 -22.83
CA PRO A 105 22.93 -0.26 -23.70
C PRO A 105 21.93 -1.05 -22.84
N ALA A 106 20.77 -1.39 -23.41
CA ALA A 106 19.65 -2.11 -22.79
C ALA A 106 20.00 -3.45 -22.07
N SER A 107 21.27 -3.91 -22.14
CA SER A 107 21.72 -5.25 -21.77
C SER A 107 22.47 -5.36 -20.43
N LEU A 108 22.43 -4.36 -19.55
CA LEU A 108 22.91 -4.49 -18.15
C LEU A 108 21.81 -4.46 -17.05
N PRO A 109 20.78 -5.32 -17.10
CA PRO A 109 19.87 -5.63 -15.99
C PRO A 109 20.50 -6.03 -14.64
N PRO A 110 21.66 -6.73 -14.56
CA PRO A 110 22.02 -7.40 -13.31
C PRO A 110 22.45 -6.45 -12.19
N VAL A 111 23.06 -5.29 -12.48
CA VAL A 111 23.47 -4.34 -11.44
C VAL A 111 22.25 -3.71 -10.77
N THR A 112 21.30 -3.22 -11.57
CA THR A 112 20.06 -2.61 -11.06
C THR A 112 19.18 -3.65 -10.36
N ALA A 113 19.11 -4.87 -10.88
CA ALA A 113 18.41 -5.98 -10.23
C ALA A 113 19.05 -6.36 -8.88
N ALA A 114 20.38 -6.52 -8.83
CA ALA A 114 21.10 -6.83 -7.60
C ALA A 114 20.95 -5.71 -6.56
N LEU A 115 21.06 -4.44 -6.98
CA LEU A 115 20.84 -3.30 -6.10
C LEU A 115 19.39 -3.27 -5.59
N ARG A 116 18.41 -3.52 -6.46
CA ARG A 116 16.99 -3.58 -6.08
C ARG A 116 16.72 -4.70 -5.07
N ALA A 117 17.28 -5.88 -5.28
CA ALA A 117 17.15 -7.01 -4.36
C ALA A 117 17.81 -6.70 -3.00
N LEU A 118 19.06 -6.20 -3.00
CA LEU A 118 19.79 -5.84 -1.79
C LEU A 118 19.05 -4.76 -0.98
N VAL A 119 18.57 -3.73 -1.66
CA VAL A 119 17.80 -2.65 -1.04
C VAL A 119 16.46 -3.18 -0.53
N GLY A 120 15.84 -4.16 -1.17
CA GLY A 120 14.59 -4.77 -0.68
C GLY A 120 14.73 -5.39 0.71
N VAL A 121 15.90 -5.96 1.04
CA VAL A 121 16.09 -6.82 2.21
C VAL A 121 17.03 -6.28 3.30
N SER A 122 17.79 -5.20 3.02
CA SER A 122 18.79 -4.68 3.97
C SER A 122 18.57 -3.21 4.32
N LEU A 123 18.19 -2.94 5.56
CA LEU A 123 18.10 -1.57 6.09
C LEU A 123 19.47 -0.87 6.06
N SER A 124 20.56 -1.59 6.35
CA SER A 124 21.91 -1.02 6.30
C SER A 124 22.30 -0.54 4.89
N ALA A 125 21.88 -1.27 3.84
CA ALA A 125 22.04 -0.87 2.45
C ALA A 125 21.25 0.41 2.13
N LYS A 126 19.97 0.48 2.54
CA LYS A 126 19.13 1.69 2.39
C LYS A 126 19.81 2.91 2.98
N LEU A 127 20.25 2.83 4.25
CA LEU A 127 20.90 3.93 4.94
C LEU A 127 22.24 4.32 4.31
N ALA A 128 23.03 3.37 3.81
CA ALA A 128 24.27 3.67 3.10
C ALA A 128 24.00 4.45 1.80
N LEU A 129 23.01 4.02 0.99
CA LEU A 129 22.61 4.72 -0.22
C LEU A 129 22.08 6.12 0.07
N LEU A 130 21.28 6.29 1.12
CA LEU A 130 20.80 7.61 1.54
C LEU A 130 21.95 8.56 1.90
N ARG A 131 22.92 8.10 2.69
CA ARG A 131 24.11 8.90 3.06
C ARG A 131 24.94 9.31 1.86
N ARG A 132 24.93 8.50 0.80
CA ARG A 132 25.61 8.78 -0.48
C ARG A 132 24.83 9.75 -1.39
N GLY A 133 23.64 10.20 -0.98
CA GLY A 133 22.81 11.06 -1.82
C GLY A 133 22.17 10.32 -2.99
N PHE A 134 21.97 9.00 -2.88
CA PHE A 134 21.40 8.21 -3.98
C PHE A 134 19.94 8.58 -4.29
N LEU A 135 19.16 8.91 -3.25
CA LEU A 135 17.74 9.27 -3.39
C LEU A 135 17.51 10.46 -4.34
N PRO A 136 18.13 11.64 -4.16
CA PRO A 136 17.95 12.76 -5.09
C PRO A 136 18.40 12.42 -6.52
N THR A 137 19.49 11.65 -6.69
CA THR A 137 19.94 11.18 -8.00
C THR A 137 18.89 10.31 -8.69
N LEU A 138 18.27 9.39 -7.95
CA LEU A 138 17.25 8.50 -8.49
C LEU A 138 15.95 9.26 -8.83
N VAL A 139 15.53 10.20 -7.99
CA VAL A 139 14.38 11.09 -8.23
C VAL A 139 14.62 11.95 -9.48
N GLY A 140 15.80 12.54 -9.61
CA GLY A 140 16.19 13.32 -10.80
C GLY A 140 16.15 12.49 -12.08
N ARG A 141 16.76 11.29 -12.06
CA ARG A 141 16.73 10.35 -13.19
C ARG A 141 15.31 10.00 -13.63
N ILE A 142 14.40 9.75 -12.68
CA ILE A 142 13.00 9.46 -13.01
C ILE A 142 12.31 10.67 -13.65
N ASP A 143 12.59 11.90 -13.19
CA ASP A 143 12.03 13.11 -13.80
C ASP A 143 12.57 13.34 -15.22
N ASP A 144 13.86 13.06 -15.46
CA ASP A 144 14.48 13.12 -16.78
C ASP A 144 13.86 12.09 -17.73
N LEU A 145 13.73 10.84 -17.31
CA LEU A 145 13.09 9.78 -18.10
C LEU A 145 11.63 10.11 -18.40
N ARG A 146 10.90 10.68 -17.43
CA ARG A 146 9.53 11.19 -17.66
C ARG A 146 9.53 12.31 -18.69
N ALA A 147 10.44 13.28 -18.60
CA ALA A 147 10.52 14.38 -19.53
C ALA A 147 10.75 13.84 -20.95
N LEU A 148 11.72 12.94 -21.14
CA LEU A 148 12.00 12.28 -22.42
C LEU A 148 10.78 11.50 -22.94
N ALA A 149 10.12 10.72 -22.09
CA ALA A 149 8.96 9.91 -22.47
C ALA A 149 7.69 10.73 -22.78
N THR A 150 7.60 11.98 -22.31
CA THR A 150 6.43 12.86 -22.51
C THR A 150 6.67 13.95 -23.55
N THR A 151 7.92 14.25 -23.90
CA THR A 151 8.23 15.17 -24.99
C THR A 151 8.00 14.51 -26.34
N PRO A 152 7.12 15.04 -27.19
CA PRO A 152 7.01 14.54 -28.55
C PRO A 152 8.34 14.76 -29.29
N PRO A 153 8.75 13.83 -30.18
CA PRO A 153 9.99 13.95 -30.93
C PRO A 153 10.05 15.30 -31.68
N PRO A 154 11.24 15.88 -31.88
CA PRO A 154 11.39 17.17 -32.54
C PRO A 154 10.77 17.21 -33.94
N GLU A 155 10.80 16.09 -34.67
CA GLU A 155 10.15 15.92 -35.97
C GLU A 155 8.62 16.06 -35.89
N VAL A 156 8.00 15.46 -34.87
CA VAL A 156 6.54 15.54 -34.64
C VAL A 156 6.16 16.96 -34.20
N LYS A 157 7.00 17.62 -33.40
CA LYS A 157 6.82 19.05 -33.06
C LYS A 157 6.92 19.95 -34.28
N ALA A 158 7.87 19.69 -35.19
CA ALA A 158 8.02 20.44 -36.44
C ALA A 158 6.83 20.23 -37.38
N ALA A 159 6.39 18.98 -37.55
CA ALA A 159 5.20 18.62 -38.33
C ALA A 159 3.91 19.22 -37.72
N ALA A 160 3.73 19.13 -36.40
CA ALA A 160 2.58 19.72 -35.70
C ALA A 160 2.58 21.26 -35.79
N LYS A 161 3.75 21.91 -35.70
CA LYS A 161 3.88 23.36 -35.87
C LYS A 161 3.61 23.80 -37.31
N ALA A 162 4.05 23.02 -38.30
CA ALA A 162 3.73 23.26 -39.71
C ALA A 162 2.23 23.06 -40.00
N LYS A 163 1.62 22.02 -39.44
CA LYS A 163 0.19 21.69 -39.61
C LYS A 163 -0.74 22.65 -38.84
N ALA A 164 -0.33 23.12 -37.65
CA ALA A 164 -1.04 24.14 -36.88
C ALA A 164 -0.97 25.53 -37.55
N LYS A 165 0.12 25.84 -38.25
CA LYS A 165 0.22 27.04 -39.10
C LYS A 165 -0.70 26.94 -40.33
N ALA A 166 -0.98 25.72 -40.81
CA ALA A 166 -1.90 25.46 -41.92
C ALA A 166 -3.38 25.36 -41.52
N THR A 167 -3.71 25.18 -40.23
CA THR A 167 -5.11 25.02 -39.75
C THR A 167 -5.43 25.99 -38.61
N ALA A 168 -5.60 27.26 -38.97
CA ALA A 168 -5.93 28.35 -38.03
C ALA A 168 -7.42 28.43 -37.62
N ASN A 169 -8.28 27.48 -38.01
CA ASN A 169 -9.70 27.50 -37.64
C ASN A 169 -10.03 26.54 -36.48
N ALA A 170 -10.92 26.98 -35.59
CA ALA A 170 -11.27 26.32 -34.33
C ALA A 170 -11.76 24.87 -34.48
N MET A 171 -12.36 24.51 -35.62
CA MET A 171 -12.79 23.14 -35.95
C MET A 171 -11.61 22.18 -36.15
N GLY A 172 -10.46 22.68 -36.60
CA GLY A 172 -9.24 21.90 -36.78
C GLY A 172 -8.57 21.48 -35.47
N ARG A 173 -8.77 22.23 -34.38
CA ARG A 173 -8.18 21.90 -33.06
C ARG A 173 -8.79 20.65 -32.43
N LEU A 174 -10.08 20.40 -32.66
CA LEU A 174 -10.75 19.18 -32.17
C LEU A 174 -10.30 17.95 -32.97
N ALA A 175 -10.18 18.10 -34.30
CA ALA A 175 -9.64 17.07 -35.20
C ALA A 175 -8.16 16.76 -34.93
N LEU A 176 -7.36 17.73 -34.45
CA LEU A 176 -5.96 17.53 -34.09
C LEU A 176 -5.80 16.69 -32.81
N ALA A 177 -6.71 16.82 -31.84
CA ALA A 177 -6.68 16.04 -30.61
C ALA A 177 -7.06 14.56 -30.86
N THR A 178 -7.98 14.30 -31.79
CA THR A 178 -8.32 12.93 -32.23
C THR A 178 -7.28 12.35 -33.18
N ALA A 179 -6.70 13.15 -34.08
CA ALA A 179 -5.64 12.69 -34.99
C ALA A 179 -4.29 12.43 -34.28
N ALA A 180 -3.96 13.17 -33.21
CA ALA A 180 -2.78 12.89 -32.40
C ALA A 180 -2.92 11.60 -31.58
N ALA A 181 -4.16 11.20 -31.25
CA ALA A 181 -4.44 9.90 -30.64
C ALA A 181 -4.40 8.75 -31.68
N ALA A 182 -4.83 9.00 -32.91
CA ALA A 182 -4.76 8.03 -34.01
C ALA A 182 -3.33 7.84 -34.57
N ALA A 183 -2.50 8.89 -34.56
CA ALA A 183 -1.12 8.82 -35.04
C ALA A 183 -0.15 8.06 -34.11
N ASP A 184 -0.57 7.68 -32.90
CA ASP A 184 0.21 6.80 -32.01
C ASP A 184 0.11 5.32 -32.47
N GLU A 185 -0.88 4.95 -33.30
CA GLU A 185 -1.01 3.59 -33.87
C GLU A 185 -0.14 3.35 -35.12
N ASP A 186 0.20 4.40 -35.88
CA ASP A 186 1.03 4.32 -37.11
C ASP A 186 2.49 4.77 -36.90
N ALA A 187 2.97 4.84 -35.66
CA ALA A 187 4.34 5.25 -35.36
C ALA A 187 5.36 4.23 -35.92
N PRO A 188 6.46 4.67 -36.57
CA PRO A 188 7.48 3.75 -37.08
C PRO A 188 8.06 2.93 -35.93
N ALA A 189 8.32 1.64 -36.20
CA ALA A 189 8.71 0.64 -35.18
C ALA A 189 9.85 1.11 -34.25
N ASP A 190 10.83 1.84 -34.79
CA ASP A 190 11.97 2.37 -34.02
C ASP A 190 11.56 3.39 -32.94
N LYS A 191 10.53 4.20 -33.18
CA LYS A 191 10.01 5.17 -32.19
C LYS A 191 9.25 4.46 -31.08
N LEU A 192 8.55 3.38 -31.40
CA LEU A 192 7.86 2.54 -30.42
C LEU A 192 8.88 1.80 -29.55
N ILE A 193 9.93 1.24 -30.14
CA ILE A 193 11.04 0.57 -29.44
C ILE A 193 11.73 1.52 -28.46
N TYR A 194 12.08 2.74 -28.90
CA TYR A 194 12.73 3.73 -28.03
C TYR A 194 11.84 4.12 -26.84
N ARG A 195 10.53 4.29 -27.06
CA ARG A 195 9.58 4.62 -25.99
C ARG A 195 9.46 3.47 -24.98
N THR A 196 9.44 2.22 -25.43
CA THR A 196 9.41 1.04 -24.56
C THR A 196 10.66 0.97 -23.67
N GLU A 197 11.85 1.15 -24.25
CA GLU A 197 13.11 1.14 -23.50
C GLU A 197 13.17 2.23 -22.42
N LEU A 198 12.71 3.45 -22.74
CA LEU A 198 12.60 4.52 -21.75
C LEU A 198 11.65 4.18 -20.60
N LEU A 199 10.50 3.56 -20.92
CA LEU A 199 9.53 3.14 -19.92
C LEU A 199 10.10 2.03 -19.02
N ASP A 200 10.83 1.08 -19.58
CA ASP A 200 11.45 -0.01 -18.82
C ASP A 200 12.53 0.50 -17.86
N GLN A 201 13.37 1.44 -18.30
CA GLN A 201 14.35 2.10 -17.44
C GLN A 201 13.68 2.89 -16.31
N MET A 202 12.56 3.57 -16.61
CA MET A 202 11.80 4.30 -15.60
C MET A 202 11.13 3.36 -14.61
N LEU A 203 10.54 2.24 -15.07
CA LEU A 203 9.94 1.21 -14.21
C LEU A 203 10.97 0.58 -13.29
N SER A 204 12.17 0.29 -13.81
CA SER A 204 13.30 -0.21 -13.02
C SER A 204 13.71 0.78 -11.92
N SER A 205 13.79 2.08 -12.27
CA SER A 205 14.12 3.16 -11.33
C SER A 205 13.03 3.34 -10.26
N LEU A 206 11.75 3.29 -10.65
CA LEU A 206 10.62 3.35 -9.72
C LEU A 206 10.60 2.14 -8.78
N GLY A 207 10.90 0.94 -9.28
CA GLY A 207 10.98 -0.27 -8.45
C GLY A 207 12.11 -0.20 -7.43
N LEU A 208 13.28 0.31 -7.82
CA LEU A 208 14.39 0.54 -6.89
C LEU A 208 14.03 1.58 -5.83
N LEU A 209 13.38 2.69 -6.23
CA LEU A 209 12.91 3.72 -5.30
C LEU A 209 11.87 3.17 -4.33
N SER A 210 10.95 2.33 -4.81
CA SER A 210 9.94 1.67 -3.98
C SER A 210 10.59 0.82 -2.89
N ASN A 211 11.60 0.02 -3.23
CA ASN A 211 12.33 -0.80 -2.27
C ASN A 211 13.12 0.07 -1.27
N LEU A 212 13.67 1.20 -1.72
CA LEU A 212 14.40 2.13 -0.86
C LEU A 212 13.50 2.75 0.21
N LEU A 213 12.24 3.08 -0.14
CA LEU A 213 11.28 3.65 0.81
C LEU A 213 10.64 2.61 1.74
N GLY A 214 10.43 1.38 1.27
CA GLY A 214 9.71 0.35 2.02
C GLY A 214 10.35 0.12 3.39
N GLY A 215 9.61 0.32 4.49
CA GLY A 215 10.11 0.10 5.85
C GLY A 215 11.33 0.94 6.26
N CYS A 216 11.61 2.08 5.60
CA CYS A 216 12.70 2.98 5.98
C CYS A 216 12.18 4.41 6.15
N GLU A 217 11.94 4.80 7.39
CA GLU A 217 11.39 6.11 7.74
C GLU A 217 12.30 7.26 7.30
N GLU A 218 13.62 7.10 7.41
CA GLU A 218 14.59 8.11 6.97
C GLU A 218 14.50 8.36 5.46
N ALA A 219 14.31 7.31 4.66
CA ALA A 219 14.13 7.43 3.23
C ALA A 219 12.81 8.15 2.90
N GLN A 220 11.73 7.83 3.62
CA GLN A 220 10.43 8.46 3.45
C GLN A 220 10.49 9.95 3.79
N LEU A 221 11.08 10.32 4.93
CA LEU A 221 11.27 11.71 5.35
C LEU A 221 12.14 12.48 4.34
N ALA A 222 13.26 11.90 3.90
CA ALA A 222 14.10 12.51 2.88
C ALA A 222 13.32 12.71 1.56
N SER A 223 12.48 11.76 1.17
CA SER A 223 11.69 11.87 -0.08
C SER A 223 10.68 13.02 -0.06
N VAL A 224 10.17 13.42 1.12
CA VAL A 224 9.32 14.61 1.28
C VAL A 224 10.10 15.87 0.92
N THR A 225 11.33 16.01 1.44
CA THR A 225 12.20 17.17 1.16
C THR A 225 12.61 17.26 -0.31
N MET A 226 12.70 16.11 -0.98
CA MET A 226 13.07 16.00 -2.40
C MET A 226 11.88 16.16 -3.36
N GLN A 227 10.72 16.60 -2.86
CA GLN A 227 9.51 16.83 -3.65
C GLN A 227 9.06 15.58 -4.43
N LEU A 228 9.32 14.37 -3.92
CA LEU A 228 8.80 13.13 -4.53
C LEU A 228 7.28 13.19 -4.79
N PRO A 229 6.43 13.73 -3.88
CA PRO A 229 5.01 13.92 -4.16
C PRO A 229 4.71 14.69 -5.45
N LEU A 230 5.50 15.73 -5.75
CA LEU A 230 5.34 16.53 -6.97
C LEU A 230 5.75 15.72 -8.22
N LEU A 231 6.82 14.93 -8.14
CA LEU A 231 7.22 14.03 -9.23
C LEU A 231 6.13 12.98 -9.50
N LEU A 232 5.58 12.35 -8.45
CA LEU A 232 4.50 11.36 -8.59
C LEU A 232 3.24 11.99 -9.20
N LEU A 233 2.91 13.21 -8.81
CA LEU A 233 1.82 13.98 -9.41
C LEU A 233 2.05 14.22 -10.91
N ARG A 234 3.29 14.53 -11.32
CA ARG A 234 3.69 14.71 -12.72
C ARG A 234 3.74 13.40 -13.52
N LEU A 235 4.00 12.27 -12.87
CA LEU A 235 3.97 10.93 -13.48
C LEU A 235 2.53 10.40 -13.66
N TRP A 236 1.58 10.87 -12.87
CA TRP A 236 0.20 10.38 -12.91
C TRP A 236 -0.45 10.38 -14.30
N PRO A 237 -0.31 11.41 -15.16
CA PRO A 237 -0.80 11.37 -16.53
C PRO A 237 -0.29 10.18 -17.34
N LEU A 238 0.99 9.82 -17.18
CA LEU A 238 1.61 8.68 -17.85
C LEU A 238 1.08 7.34 -17.31
N GLY A 239 0.85 7.26 -15.99
CA GLY A 239 0.18 6.10 -15.39
C GLY A 239 -1.28 5.93 -15.83
N ARG A 240 -1.96 6.99 -16.28
CA ARG A 240 -3.31 6.83 -16.86
C ARG A 240 -3.28 6.09 -18.20
N SER A 241 -2.25 6.32 -19.01
CA SER A 241 -2.07 5.65 -20.32
C SER A 241 -1.31 4.33 -20.23
N HIS A 242 -0.40 4.16 -19.25
CA HIS A 242 0.48 2.99 -19.15
C HIS A 242 0.27 2.25 -17.81
N ALA A 243 -0.33 1.06 -17.87
CA ALA A 243 -0.71 0.28 -16.69
C ALA A 243 0.48 -0.13 -15.79
N PRO A 244 1.64 -0.56 -16.30
CA PRO A 244 2.81 -0.84 -15.47
C PRO A 244 3.30 0.38 -14.68
N VAL A 245 3.29 1.57 -15.30
CA VAL A 245 3.68 2.82 -14.62
C VAL A 245 2.69 3.15 -13.52
N ARG A 246 1.39 2.92 -13.75
CA ARG A 246 0.37 3.07 -12.71
C ARG A 246 0.61 2.14 -11.53
N THR A 247 0.94 0.88 -11.79
CA THR A 247 1.28 -0.08 -10.73
C THR A 247 2.47 0.44 -9.93
N ALA A 248 3.58 0.77 -10.60
CA ALA A 248 4.79 1.26 -9.94
C ALA A 248 4.55 2.54 -9.12
N VAL A 249 3.77 3.49 -9.64
CA VAL A 249 3.40 4.70 -8.90
C VAL A 249 2.54 4.39 -7.68
N LEU A 250 1.57 3.46 -7.79
CA LEU A 250 0.72 3.08 -6.66
C LEU A 250 1.50 2.32 -5.59
N THR A 251 2.38 1.38 -5.96
CA THR A 251 3.28 0.68 -5.03
C THR A 251 4.20 1.66 -4.32
N LEU A 252 4.80 2.59 -5.06
CA LEU A 252 5.66 3.62 -4.48
C LEU A 252 4.88 4.55 -3.54
N LEU A 253 3.64 4.89 -3.87
CA LEU A 253 2.76 5.66 -2.97
C LEU A 253 2.47 4.89 -1.69
N CYS A 254 2.15 3.59 -1.76
CA CYS A 254 1.97 2.75 -0.57
C CYS A 254 3.21 2.82 0.34
N ASN A 255 4.39 2.60 -0.22
CA ASN A 255 5.65 2.62 0.53
C ASN A 255 5.98 4.01 1.05
N HIS A 256 5.65 5.08 0.32
CA HIS A 256 5.88 6.45 0.78
C HIS A 256 5.02 6.81 1.99
N VAL A 257 3.74 6.40 2.01
CA VAL A 257 2.79 6.76 3.09
C VAL A 257 2.75 5.75 4.24
N ALA A 258 3.43 4.61 4.12
CA ALA A 258 3.45 3.58 5.16
C ALA A 258 4.10 4.14 6.43
N HIS A 259 3.34 4.20 7.53
CA HIS A 259 3.79 4.62 8.87
C HIS A 259 4.46 6.01 9.00
N CYS A 260 4.57 6.82 7.93
CA CYS A 260 5.20 8.14 7.96
C CYS A 260 4.16 9.27 7.87
N ALA A 261 3.88 9.95 8.98
CA ALA A 261 2.91 11.06 9.02
C ALA A 261 3.30 12.26 8.12
N PRO A 262 4.55 12.74 8.09
CA PRO A 262 4.96 13.81 7.18
C PRO A 262 4.77 13.46 5.70
N ALA A 263 5.05 12.21 5.32
CA ALA A 263 4.83 11.74 3.95
C ALA A 263 3.35 11.75 3.58
N LYS A 264 2.46 11.25 4.47
CA LYS A 264 1.00 11.32 4.28
C LYS A 264 0.52 12.76 4.08
N ALA A 265 0.98 13.71 4.90
CA ALA A 265 0.60 15.12 4.79
C ALA A 265 1.11 15.76 3.50
N SER A 266 2.34 15.42 3.07
CA SER A 266 2.96 15.98 1.88
C SER A 266 2.20 15.68 0.57
N LEU A 267 1.47 14.56 0.50
CA LEU A 267 0.67 14.22 -0.68
C LEU A 267 -0.51 15.17 -0.90
N ALA A 268 -1.00 15.83 0.16
CA ALA A 268 -2.05 16.84 0.08
C ALA A 268 -1.53 18.23 -0.29
N ALA A 269 -0.23 18.50 -0.13
CA ALA A 269 0.36 19.82 -0.29
C ALA A 269 0.49 20.27 -1.76
N TYR A 270 0.60 19.33 -2.70
CA TYR A 270 0.81 19.62 -4.11
C TYR A 270 -0.45 19.38 -4.94
N THR A 271 -0.76 20.32 -5.84
CA THR A 271 -1.89 20.22 -6.75
C THR A 271 -1.45 20.36 -8.21
N ASP A 272 -2.19 19.71 -9.11
CA ASP A 272 -2.00 19.87 -10.55
C ASP A 272 -2.60 21.20 -11.04
N SER A 273 -2.47 21.49 -12.33
CA SER A 273 -3.05 22.71 -12.93
C SER A 273 -4.58 22.81 -12.82
N LYS A 274 -5.25 21.74 -12.38
CA LYS A 274 -6.70 21.69 -12.13
C LYS A 274 -7.03 21.68 -10.63
N GLY A 275 -6.04 21.98 -9.77
CA GLY A 275 -6.22 21.98 -8.32
C GLY A 275 -6.38 20.59 -7.70
N ARG A 276 -6.00 19.52 -8.40
CA ARG A 276 -6.12 18.13 -7.90
C ARG A 276 -4.80 17.64 -7.36
N CYS A 277 -4.82 17.08 -6.15
CA CYS A 277 -3.67 16.42 -5.53
C CYS A 277 -3.73 14.90 -5.69
N LEU A 278 -2.64 14.21 -5.38
CA LEU A 278 -2.52 12.74 -5.48
C LEU A 278 -3.65 11.97 -4.75
N PRO A 279 -4.03 12.32 -3.50
CA PRO A 279 -5.16 11.67 -2.81
C PRO A 279 -6.44 11.70 -3.65
N THR A 280 -6.77 12.87 -4.23
CA THR A 280 -7.97 13.02 -5.06
C THR A 280 -7.89 12.26 -6.37
N LEU A 281 -6.69 12.13 -6.96
CA LEU A 281 -6.46 11.40 -8.19
C LEU A 281 -6.57 9.89 -8.00
N VAL A 282 -6.04 9.35 -6.90
CA VAL A 282 -6.20 7.94 -6.51
C VAL A 282 -7.67 7.63 -6.23
N MET A 283 -8.37 8.48 -5.46
CA MET A 283 -9.82 8.36 -5.28
C MET A 283 -10.56 8.39 -6.62
N GLN A 284 -10.20 9.28 -7.54
CA GLN A 284 -10.82 9.35 -8.87
C GLN A 284 -10.52 8.12 -9.72
N LEU A 285 -9.44 7.37 -9.48
CA LEU A 285 -9.16 6.10 -10.15
C LEU A 285 -10.10 5.01 -9.66
N LEU A 286 -10.26 4.90 -8.34
CA LEU A 286 -11.00 3.82 -7.67
C LEU A 286 -12.51 4.03 -7.73
N CYS A 287 -12.96 5.26 -7.47
CA CYS A 287 -14.36 5.62 -7.35
C CYS A 287 -14.97 6.11 -8.68
N LYS A 288 -14.44 5.68 -9.83
CA LYS A 288 -15.06 6.02 -11.12
C LYS A 288 -16.47 5.47 -11.17
N PRO A 289 -17.46 6.25 -11.62
CA PRO A 289 -18.80 5.71 -11.87
C PRO A 289 -18.66 4.59 -12.91
N ALA A 290 -19.12 3.39 -12.54
CA ALA A 290 -19.11 2.25 -13.43
C ALA A 290 -19.94 2.61 -14.66
N ARG A 291 -19.29 2.69 -15.82
CA ARG A 291 -20.01 2.70 -17.09
C ARG A 291 -20.37 1.25 -17.39
N ALA A 292 -21.56 1.00 -17.93
CA ALA A 292 -22.08 -0.35 -18.17
C ALA A 292 -21.13 -1.25 -18.99
N SER A 293 -20.17 -0.68 -19.71
CA SER A 293 -19.21 -1.38 -20.57
C SER A 293 -17.74 -1.34 -20.11
N SER A 294 -17.40 -0.71 -18.98
CA SER A 294 -15.99 -0.64 -18.54
C SER A 294 -15.60 -1.87 -17.73
N PRO A 295 -14.51 -2.58 -18.07
CA PRO A 295 -14.02 -3.68 -17.25
C PRO A 295 -13.65 -3.19 -15.85
N PRO A 296 -13.74 -4.05 -14.83
CA PRO A 296 -13.33 -3.69 -13.48
C PRO A 296 -11.82 -3.37 -13.46
N LEU A 297 -11.43 -2.47 -12.55
CA LEU A 297 -10.02 -2.12 -12.38
C LEU A 297 -9.22 -3.38 -12.00
N PRO A 298 -8.01 -3.59 -12.54
CA PRO A 298 -7.15 -4.71 -12.15
C PRO A 298 -6.97 -4.78 -10.64
N GLU A 299 -6.92 -6.00 -10.11
CA GLU A 299 -6.89 -6.26 -8.67
C GLU A 299 -5.73 -5.55 -7.97
N ALA A 300 -4.52 -5.58 -8.55
CA ALA A 300 -3.36 -4.88 -7.99
C ALA A 300 -3.60 -3.37 -7.86
N HIS A 301 -4.16 -2.73 -8.89
CA HIS A 301 -4.48 -1.29 -8.84
C HIS A 301 -5.55 -0.98 -7.80
N TRP A 302 -6.51 -1.89 -7.62
CA TRP A 302 -7.51 -1.79 -6.58
C TRP A 302 -6.88 -1.89 -5.18
N ALA A 303 -6.11 -2.94 -4.92
CA ALA A 303 -5.47 -3.19 -3.64
C ALA A 303 -4.55 -2.04 -3.22
N TYR A 304 -3.60 -1.64 -4.09
CA TYR A 304 -2.69 -0.54 -3.78
C TYR A 304 -3.42 0.80 -3.65
N GLY A 305 -4.39 1.08 -4.53
CA GLY A 305 -5.14 2.33 -4.45
C GLY A 305 -5.87 2.47 -3.12
N TRP A 306 -6.58 1.43 -2.66
CA TRP A 306 -7.25 1.47 -1.37
C TRP A 306 -6.27 1.45 -0.20
N ALA A 307 -5.14 0.75 -0.28
CA ALA A 307 -4.09 0.82 0.73
C ALA A 307 -3.58 2.27 0.92
N VAL A 308 -3.34 3.00 -0.17
CA VAL A 308 -3.00 4.43 -0.12
C VAL A 308 -4.11 5.23 0.56
N LEU A 309 -5.37 5.09 0.14
CA LEU A 309 -6.48 5.84 0.74
C LEU A 309 -6.68 5.54 2.24
N ARG A 310 -6.58 4.28 2.65
CA ARG A 310 -6.67 3.84 4.06
C ARG A 310 -5.57 4.49 4.89
N SER A 311 -4.34 4.50 4.39
CA SER A 311 -3.21 5.12 5.08
C SER A 311 -3.39 6.64 5.18
N LEU A 312 -3.81 7.28 4.08
CA LEU A 312 -4.06 8.72 4.05
C LEU A 312 -5.20 9.18 4.97
N ALA A 313 -6.23 8.35 5.17
CA ALA A 313 -7.33 8.66 6.08
C ALA A 313 -6.91 8.81 7.54
N THR A 314 -5.74 8.28 7.92
CA THR A 314 -5.19 8.41 9.29
C THR A 314 -4.47 9.73 9.53
N ALA A 315 -4.11 10.48 8.47
CA ALA A 315 -3.46 11.79 8.60
C ALA A 315 -4.47 12.94 8.41
N PRO A 316 -4.46 13.98 9.26
CA PRO A 316 -5.49 15.01 9.26
C PRO A 316 -5.58 15.80 7.95
N GLU A 317 -4.45 16.24 7.38
CA GLU A 317 -4.43 17.05 6.15
C GLU A 317 -4.97 16.26 4.95
N SER A 318 -4.52 15.01 4.82
CA SER A 318 -4.95 14.12 3.74
C SER A 318 -6.39 13.65 3.90
N ARG A 319 -6.83 13.37 5.13
CA ARG A 319 -8.23 13.06 5.45
C ARG A 319 -9.15 14.22 5.08
N ALA A 320 -8.82 15.45 5.47
CA ALA A 320 -9.64 16.63 5.14
C ALA A 320 -9.81 16.80 3.61
N VAL A 321 -8.73 16.59 2.85
CA VAL A 321 -8.77 16.59 1.38
C VAL A 321 -9.70 15.49 0.83
N LEU A 322 -9.57 14.26 1.34
CA LEU A 322 -10.39 13.11 0.90
C LEU A 322 -11.89 13.33 1.20
N LEU A 323 -12.21 13.83 2.39
CA LEU A 323 -13.59 14.12 2.78
C LEU A 323 -14.17 15.27 1.94
N LYS A 324 -13.42 16.36 1.74
CA LYS A 324 -13.82 17.47 0.86
C LYS A 324 -14.06 17.00 -0.58
N ALA A 325 -13.27 16.05 -1.05
CA ALA A 325 -13.39 15.46 -2.38
C ALA A 325 -14.56 14.46 -2.53
N GLN A 326 -15.42 14.32 -1.51
CA GLN A 326 -16.59 13.45 -1.52
C GLN A 326 -16.21 11.96 -1.65
N LEU A 327 -15.18 11.51 -0.93
CA LEU A 327 -14.80 10.08 -0.88
C LEU A 327 -15.96 9.21 -0.40
N LEU A 328 -16.58 9.54 0.74
CA LEU A 328 -17.60 8.69 1.35
C LEU A 328 -18.87 8.53 0.50
N PRO A 329 -19.48 9.60 -0.07
CA PRO A 329 -20.64 9.45 -0.96
C PRO A 329 -20.37 8.60 -2.21
N ARG A 330 -19.11 8.39 -2.59
CA ARG A 330 -18.74 7.52 -3.71
C ARG A 330 -18.41 6.10 -3.27
N ALA A 331 -17.72 5.96 -2.14
CA ALA A 331 -17.27 4.68 -1.60
C ALA A 331 -18.43 3.84 -1.02
N VAL A 332 -19.37 4.47 -0.30
CA VAL A 332 -20.47 3.76 0.37
C VAL A 332 -21.43 3.07 -0.62
N PRO A 333 -21.94 3.74 -1.67
CA PRO A 333 -22.79 3.04 -2.66
C PRO A 333 -22.04 1.94 -3.43
N MET A 334 -20.74 2.13 -3.63
CA MET A 334 -19.87 1.12 -4.24
C MET A 334 -19.75 -0.12 -3.36
N LEU A 335 -19.52 0.06 -2.05
CA LEU A 335 -19.49 -1.02 -1.07
C LEU A 335 -20.81 -1.81 -1.08
N SER A 336 -21.95 -1.12 -1.00
CA SER A 336 -23.26 -1.78 -1.02
C SER A 336 -23.47 -2.67 -2.26
N ARG A 337 -22.94 -2.26 -3.42
CA ARG A 337 -22.97 -3.08 -4.65
C ARG A 337 -22.06 -4.29 -4.55
N ILE A 338 -20.84 -4.13 -4.03
CA ILE A 338 -19.86 -5.21 -3.91
C ILE A 338 -20.30 -6.24 -2.85
N LEU A 339 -20.94 -5.82 -1.76
CA LEU A 339 -21.46 -6.72 -0.73
C LEU A 339 -22.55 -7.67 -1.24
N GLY A 340 -23.20 -7.34 -2.37
CA GLY A 340 -24.09 -8.26 -3.08
C GLY A 340 -23.36 -9.39 -3.83
N SER A 341 -22.03 -9.34 -3.89
CA SER A 341 -21.16 -10.35 -4.48
C SER A 341 -20.32 -11.06 -3.41
N THR A 342 -19.54 -12.08 -3.81
CA THR A 342 -18.60 -12.78 -2.93
C THR A 342 -17.17 -12.23 -3.02
N ASP A 343 -16.97 -11.02 -3.57
CA ASP A 343 -15.63 -10.44 -3.81
C ASP A 343 -15.08 -9.74 -2.55
N GLU A 344 -14.46 -10.55 -1.67
CA GLU A 344 -13.83 -10.07 -0.43
C GLU A 344 -12.69 -9.08 -0.68
N ARG A 345 -11.88 -9.35 -1.70
CA ARG A 345 -10.72 -8.51 -2.07
C ARG A 345 -11.15 -7.11 -2.49
N ARG A 346 -12.39 -6.97 -2.96
CA ARG A 346 -12.99 -5.65 -3.23
C ARG A 346 -13.74 -5.06 -2.06
N ALA A 347 -14.48 -5.84 -1.27
CA ALA A 347 -15.27 -5.31 -0.17
C ALA A 347 -14.38 -4.81 0.99
N ALA A 348 -13.44 -5.65 1.44
CA ALA A 348 -12.68 -5.42 2.67
C ALA A 348 -11.93 -4.09 2.70
N PRO A 349 -11.20 -3.66 1.64
CA PRO A 349 -10.45 -2.41 1.68
C PRO A 349 -11.32 -1.16 1.87
N ILE A 350 -12.58 -1.19 1.41
CA ILE A 350 -13.52 -0.08 1.61
C ILE A 350 -13.99 -0.05 3.07
N VAL A 351 -14.32 -1.22 3.64
CA VAL A 351 -14.78 -1.30 5.03
C VAL A 351 -13.65 -0.93 6.01
N GLU A 352 -12.42 -1.34 5.72
CA GLU A 352 -11.24 -0.94 6.49
C GLU A 352 -10.98 0.57 6.43
N LEU A 353 -11.18 1.20 5.27
CA LEU A 353 -11.17 2.66 5.19
C LEU A 353 -12.21 3.28 6.13
N LEU A 354 -13.44 2.76 6.13
CA LEU A 354 -14.50 3.25 7.02
C LEU A 354 -14.13 3.05 8.49
N ALA A 355 -13.47 1.94 8.84
CA ALA A 355 -12.97 1.68 10.19
C ALA A 355 -11.89 2.69 10.61
N ASN A 356 -10.94 3.00 9.73
CA ASN A 356 -9.91 4.02 9.97
C ASN A 356 -10.53 5.42 10.11
N LEU A 357 -11.50 5.78 9.27
CA LEU A 357 -12.21 7.05 9.38
C LEU A 357 -13.04 7.14 10.65
N ALA A 358 -13.69 6.04 11.06
CA ALA A 358 -14.48 6.00 12.28
C ALA A 358 -13.65 6.15 13.57
N PHE A 359 -12.35 5.82 13.52
CA PHE A 359 -11.44 6.04 14.63
C PHE A 359 -11.16 7.53 14.89
N GLU A 360 -11.22 8.35 13.83
CA GLU A 360 -10.87 9.76 13.86
C GLU A 360 -12.12 10.63 13.98
N ALA A 361 -12.13 11.63 14.86
CA ALA A 361 -13.34 12.43 15.15
C ALA A 361 -13.98 13.07 13.90
N GLU A 362 -13.15 13.64 13.01
CA GLU A 362 -13.60 14.24 11.75
C GLU A 362 -14.17 13.18 10.78
N GLY A 363 -13.51 12.03 10.67
CA GLY A 363 -13.94 10.94 9.80
C GLY A 363 -15.24 10.31 10.29
N ALA A 364 -15.38 10.09 11.59
CA ALA A 364 -16.59 9.60 12.22
C ALA A 364 -17.75 10.58 12.04
N ALA A 365 -17.52 11.88 12.22
CA ALA A 365 -18.52 12.92 11.94
C ALA A 365 -18.95 12.93 10.47
N ALA A 366 -18.04 12.64 9.53
CA ALA A 366 -18.38 12.53 8.11
C ALA A 366 -19.20 11.26 7.80
N ILE A 367 -18.90 10.13 8.44
CA ILE A 367 -19.71 8.90 8.33
C ILE A 367 -21.12 9.13 8.89
N LEU A 368 -21.25 9.83 10.01
CA LEU A 368 -22.55 10.12 10.65
C LEU A 368 -23.51 10.93 9.77
N LYS A 369 -22.97 11.73 8.84
CA LYS A 369 -23.76 12.50 7.86
C LYS A 369 -24.32 11.64 6.72
N LEU A 370 -23.95 10.35 6.64
CA LEU A 370 -24.36 9.44 5.58
C LEU A 370 -25.16 8.27 6.17
N PRO A 371 -26.50 8.35 6.20
CA PRO A 371 -27.37 7.31 6.77
C PRO A 371 -27.12 5.92 6.16
N ASP A 372 -26.80 5.86 4.87
CA ASP A 372 -26.53 4.61 4.13
C ASP A 372 -25.21 3.94 4.56
N ALA A 373 -24.28 4.68 5.18
CA ALA A 373 -23.03 4.10 5.66
C ALA A 373 -23.27 3.08 6.77
N PHE A 374 -24.24 3.33 7.66
CA PHE A 374 -24.63 2.37 8.69
C PHE A 374 -25.25 1.11 8.10
N GLU A 375 -26.09 1.24 7.07
CA GLU A 375 -26.65 0.06 6.41
C GLU A 375 -25.57 -0.75 5.69
N ALA A 376 -24.62 -0.09 5.03
CA ALA A 376 -23.50 -0.77 4.38
C ALA A 376 -22.60 -1.50 5.40
N LEU A 377 -22.30 -0.88 6.55
CA LEU A 377 -21.52 -1.51 7.62
C LEU A 377 -22.25 -2.70 8.25
N LEU A 378 -23.56 -2.59 8.49
CA LEU A 378 -24.36 -3.70 9.01
C LEU A 378 -24.44 -4.86 7.99
N SER A 379 -24.64 -4.55 6.71
CA SER A 379 -24.59 -5.56 5.65
C SER A 379 -23.21 -6.22 5.53
N ALA A 380 -22.12 -5.47 5.73
CA ALA A 380 -20.77 -6.03 5.75
C ALA A 380 -20.55 -6.97 6.95
N LEU A 381 -21.02 -6.58 8.14
CA LEU A 381 -20.96 -7.41 9.35
C LEU A 381 -21.73 -8.74 9.20
N GLU A 382 -22.85 -8.70 8.49
CA GLU A 382 -23.73 -9.84 8.23
C GLU A 382 -23.33 -10.67 7.00
N SER A 383 -22.35 -10.19 6.21
CA SER A 383 -21.87 -10.88 5.03
C SER A 383 -21.09 -12.15 5.38
N ARG A 384 -20.68 -12.91 4.35
CA ARG A 384 -19.77 -14.06 4.48
C ARG A 384 -18.29 -13.69 4.32
N LEU A 385 -17.97 -12.40 4.18
CA LEU A 385 -16.63 -11.91 3.83
C LEU A 385 -15.87 -11.56 5.12
N ASN A 386 -15.02 -12.45 5.61
CA ASN A 386 -14.49 -12.39 6.98
C ASN A 386 -13.77 -11.09 7.31
N THR A 387 -12.85 -10.66 6.45
CA THR A 387 -12.09 -9.41 6.60
C THR A 387 -13.02 -8.19 6.63
N ALA A 388 -14.04 -8.17 5.76
CA ALA A 388 -15.04 -7.12 5.77
C ALA A 388 -15.89 -7.14 7.06
N ARG A 389 -16.24 -8.32 7.59
CA ARG A 389 -16.98 -8.45 8.86
C ARG A 389 -16.16 -7.90 10.03
N TYR A 390 -14.87 -8.27 10.10
CA TYR A 390 -13.95 -7.80 11.14
C TYR A 390 -13.81 -6.27 11.10
N ALA A 391 -13.62 -5.71 9.91
CA ALA A 391 -13.50 -4.26 9.72
C ALA A 391 -14.83 -3.54 10.03
N ALA A 392 -15.97 -4.13 9.66
CA ALA A 392 -17.28 -3.57 9.95
C ALA A 392 -17.57 -3.53 11.45
N ALA A 393 -17.30 -4.61 12.17
CA ALA A 393 -17.44 -4.66 13.62
C ALA A 393 -16.57 -3.58 14.31
N LEU A 394 -15.34 -3.39 13.82
CA LEU A 394 -14.44 -2.35 14.33
C LEU A 394 -14.97 -0.92 14.05
N ALA A 395 -15.46 -0.66 12.84
CA ALA A 395 -16.06 0.62 12.49
C ALA A 395 -17.31 0.92 13.34
N LEU A 396 -18.20 -0.06 13.49
CA LEU A 396 -19.42 0.05 14.31
C LEU A 396 -19.08 0.28 15.78
N ARG A 397 -18.06 -0.41 16.32
CA ARG A 397 -17.53 -0.18 17.67
C ARG A 397 -17.10 1.26 17.84
N ASN A 398 -16.27 1.79 16.93
CA ASN A 398 -15.75 3.15 17.01
C ASN A 398 -16.88 4.19 16.94
N LEU A 399 -17.86 4.01 16.05
CA LEU A 399 -19.04 4.88 15.97
C LEU A 399 -19.92 4.80 17.22
N ALA A 400 -20.04 3.63 17.84
CA ALA A 400 -20.80 3.42 19.07
C ALA A 400 -20.19 4.14 20.29
N PHE A 401 -18.95 4.60 20.24
CA PHE A 401 -18.39 5.47 21.28
C PHE A 401 -18.93 6.91 21.22
N LEU A 402 -19.51 7.32 20.08
CA LEU A 402 -20.05 8.66 19.89
C LEU A 402 -21.55 8.68 20.24
N ALA A 403 -22.01 9.76 20.87
CA ALA A 403 -23.44 9.90 21.22
C ALA A 403 -24.34 9.83 19.98
N ASP A 404 -24.00 10.58 18.93
CA ASP A 404 -24.74 10.58 17.66
C ASP A 404 -24.64 9.23 16.94
N GLY A 405 -23.48 8.56 17.04
CA GLY A 405 -23.30 7.22 16.46
C GLY A 405 -24.14 6.16 17.17
N ARG A 406 -24.25 6.21 18.50
CA ARG A 406 -25.19 5.36 19.25
C ARG A 406 -26.63 5.61 18.81
N ALA A 407 -27.04 6.88 18.71
CA ALA A 407 -28.39 7.23 18.27
C ALA A 407 -28.67 6.71 16.85
N ALA A 408 -27.74 6.91 15.91
CA ALA A 408 -27.85 6.43 14.54
C ALA A 408 -27.91 4.90 14.44
N LEU A 409 -27.08 4.18 15.21
CA LEU A 409 -27.09 2.71 15.27
C LEU A 409 -28.39 2.17 15.86
N LEU A 410 -28.87 2.74 16.96
CA LEU A 410 -30.10 2.30 17.63
C LEU A 410 -31.37 2.67 16.84
N ALA A 411 -31.27 3.58 15.88
CA ALA A 411 -32.34 3.81 14.90
C ALA A 411 -32.44 2.67 13.89
N LYS A 412 -31.41 1.81 13.75
CA LYS A 412 -31.44 0.65 12.86
C LYS A 412 -31.96 -0.58 13.60
N PRO A 413 -33.14 -1.13 13.24
CA PRO A 413 -33.74 -2.24 13.97
C PRO A 413 -32.86 -3.51 13.96
N ARG A 414 -32.04 -3.68 12.93
CA ARG A 414 -31.13 -4.83 12.79
C ARG A 414 -29.78 -4.68 13.50
N ALA A 415 -29.43 -3.52 14.06
CA ALA A 415 -28.10 -3.30 14.63
C ALA A 415 -27.77 -4.22 15.81
N LEU A 416 -28.65 -4.30 16.82
CA LEU A 416 -28.46 -5.18 17.97
C LEU A 416 -28.50 -6.68 17.57
N PRO A 417 -29.49 -7.16 16.77
CA PRO A 417 -29.46 -8.52 16.24
C PRO A 417 -28.18 -8.88 15.47
N ALA A 418 -27.67 -7.98 14.62
CA ALA A 418 -26.46 -8.21 13.83
C ALA A 418 -25.22 -8.38 14.73
N LEU A 419 -25.06 -7.51 15.73
CA LEU A 419 -23.96 -7.60 16.68
C LEU A 419 -24.04 -8.86 17.55
N LEU A 420 -25.24 -9.27 17.96
CA LEU A 420 -25.43 -10.51 18.72
C LEU A 420 -25.07 -11.75 17.90
N ARG A 421 -25.46 -11.79 16.61
CA ARG A 421 -25.04 -12.86 15.70
C ARG A 421 -23.51 -12.92 15.50
N ALA A 422 -22.83 -11.78 15.63
CA ALA A 422 -21.39 -11.69 15.52
C ALA A 422 -20.64 -12.19 16.78
N LEU A 423 -21.31 -12.48 17.90
CA LEU A 423 -20.73 -13.09 19.11
C LEU A 423 -20.51 -14.61 18.99
N HIS A 424 -20.16 -15.10 17.80
CA HIS A 424 -20.06 -16.54 17.57
C HIS A 424 -18.77 -17.12 18.18
N PRO A 425 -18.83 -18.19 18.99
CA PRO A 425 -17.68 -18.71 19.71
C PRO A 425 -16.61 -19.30 18.79
N SER A 426 -16.92 -19.63 17.53
CA SER A 426 -15.93 -20.10 16.55
C SER A 426 -15.00 -19.01 16.02
N ASP A 427 -15.38 -17.74 16.18
CA ASP A 427 -14.69 -16.59 15.59
C ASP A 427 -14.43 -15.53 16.67
N LEU A 428 -13.40 -15.78 17.49
CA LEU A 428 -13.14 -15.00 18.70
C LEU A 428 -12.78 -13.55 18.40
N LEU A 429 -12.08 -13.28 17.29
CA LEU A 429 -11.75 -11.92 16.90
C LEU A 429 -13.01 -11.11 16.57
N LEU A 430 -13.94 -11.69 15.82
CA LEU A 430 -15.22 -11.03 15.53
C LEU A 430 -16.05 -10.86 16.81
N ALA A 431 -16.12 -11.91 17.62
CA ALA A 431 -16.89 -11.90 18.86
C ALA A 431 -16.38 -10.83 19.84
N ALA A 432 -15.05 -10.70 20.00
CA ALA A 432 -14.45 -9.65 20.83
C ALA A 432 -14.81 -8.24 20.32
N ARG A 433 -14.72 -8.00 19.01
CA ARG A 433 -15.08 -6.69 18.41
C ARG A 433 -16.57 -6.39 18.54
N ALA A 434 -17.43 -7.38 18.34
CA ALA A 434 -18.88 -7.26 18.48
C ALA A 434 -19.29 -7.03 19.95
N ALA A 435 -18.66 -7.72 20.90
CA ALA A 435 -18.88 -7.52 22.33
C ALA A 435 -18.46 -6.11 22.76
N ALA A 436 -17.31 -5.62 22.27
CA ALA A 436 -16.86 -4.25 22.52
C ALA A 436 -17.83 -3.21 21.92
N ALA A 437 -18.40 -3.47 20.74
CA ALA A 437 -19.41 -2.61 20.14
C ALA A 437 -20.72 -2.58 20.95
N LEU A 438 -21.19 -3.74 21.42
CA LEU A 438 -22.35 -3.85 22.31
C LEU A 438 -22.10 -3.11 23.64
N TRP A 439 -20.92 -3.29 24.23
CA TRP A 439 -20.53 -2.57 25.43
C TRP A 439 -20.57 -1.06 25.21
N ALA A 440 -19.96 -0.56 24.13
CA ALA A 440 -19.97 0.87 23.79
C ALA A 440 -21.40 1.42 23.57
N LEU A 441 -22.27 0.65 22.90
CA LEU A 441 -23.68 1.01 22.71
C LEU A 441 -24.44 1.12 24.03
N LEU A 442 -24.20 0.19 24.96
CA LEU A 442 -24.92 0.10 26.24
C LEU A 442 -24.38 1.05 27.30
N ALA A 443 -23.09 1.35 27.24
CA ALA A 443 -22.42 2.29 28.12
C ALA A 443 -23.16 3.62 28.06
N ARG A 444 -23.79 4.00 29.19
CA ARG A 444 -24.53 5.27 29.34
C ARG A 444 -25.65 5.47 28.28
N CYS A 445 -26.33 4.41 27.83
CA CYS A 445 -27.49 4.52 26.94
C CYS A 445 -28.69 3.70 27.45
N GLU A 446 -29.62 4.33 28.16
CA GLU A 446 -30.80 3.65 28.72
C GLU A 446 -31.70 3.04 27.64
N ARG A 447 -31.81 3.69 26.47
CA ARG A 447 -32.56 3.15 25.33
C ARG A 447 -31.99 1.81 24.86
N ALA A 448 -30.67 1.71 24.72
CA ALA A 448 -30.02 0.46 24.33
C ALA A 448 -30.22 -0.63 25.39
N LYS A 449 -30.08 -0.28 26.68
CA LYS A 449 -30.32 -1.22 27.79
C LYS A 449 -31.76 -1.74 27.81
N GLY A 450 -32.72 -0.85 27.62
CA GLY A 450 -34.14 -1.21 27.53
C GLY A 450 -34.42 -2.17 26.39
N ALA A 451 -33.86 -1.92 25.20
CA ALA A 451 -33.98 -2.84 24.06
C ALA A 451 -33.33 -4.20 24.35
N MET A 452 -32.11 -4.22 24.89
CA MET A 452 -31.37 -5.47 25.18
C MET A 452 -32.03 -6.36 26.23
N ARG A 453 -32.90 -5.81 27.10
CA ARG A 453 -33.68 -6.59 28.08
C ARG A 453 -34.85 -7.36 27.47
N GLN A 454 -35.21 -7.10 26.21
CA GLN A 454 -36.25 -7.85 25.53
C GLN A 454 -35.82 -9.31 25.37
N PRO A 455 -36.69 -10.31 25.65
CA PRO A 455 -36.34 -11.72 25.57
C PRO A 455 -35.70 -12.13 24.23
N ALA A 456 -36.15 -11.53 23.12
CA ALA A 456 -35.64 -11.79 21.78
C ALA A 456 -34.16 -11.41 21.57
N LEU A 457 -33.62 -10.47 22.35
CA LEU A 457 -32.22 -10.04 22.30
C LEU A 457 -31.41 -10.58 23.48
N LEU A 458 -32.04 -10.72 24.64
CA LEU A 458 -31.40 -11.22 25.84
C LEU A 458 -31.03 -12.71 25.75
N ALA A 459 -31.90 -13.55 25.17
CA ALA A 459 -31.62 -14.98 25.05
C ALA A 459 -30.38 -15.28 24.18
N PRO A 460 -30.21 -14.67 22.98
CA PRO A 460 -28.98 -14.82 22.20
C PRO A 460 -27.71 -14.36 22.93
N LEU A 461 -27.79 -13.28 23.71
CA LEU A 461 -26.64 -12.79 24.49
C LEU A 461 -26.18 -13.81 25.53
N ARG A 462 -27.12 -14.36 26.32
CA ARG A 462 -26.82 -15.40 27.32
C ARG A 462 -26.31 -16.68 26.68
N ALA A 463 -26.86 -17.06 25.52
CA ALA A 463 -26.39 -18.22 24.78
C ALA A 463 -24.94 -18.04 24.30
N ALA A 464 -24.60 -16.86 23.78
CA ALA A 464 -23.25 -16.53 23.36
C ALA A 464 -22.25 -16.53 24.53
N GLU A 465 -22.63 -15.93 25.67
CA GLU A 465 -21.83 -15.95 26.89
C GLU A 465 -21.55 -17.38 27.37
N ALA A 466 -22.58 -18.21 27.51
CA ALA A 466 -22.45 -19.60 27.95
C ALA A 466 -21.56 -20.41 27.00
N ALA A 467 -21.68 -20.20 25.69
CA ALA A 467 -20.85 -20.88 24.70
C ALA A 467 -19.37 -20.45 24.80
N LEU A 468 -19.09 -19.17 25.03
CA LEU A 468 -17.73 -18.66 25.21
C LEU A 468 -17.09 -19.12 26.52
N ILE A 469 -17.85 -19.16 27.62
CA ILE A 469 -17.41 -19.75 28.89
C ILE A 469 -17.08 -21.23 28.69
N THR A 470 -17.95 -21.97 28.02
CA THR A 470 -17.72 -23.40 27.71
C THR A 470 -16.43 -23.59 26.90
N ARG A 471 -16.20 -22.75 25.87
CA ARG A 471 -14.95 -22.78 25.09
C ARG A 471 -13.73 -22.48 25.96
N ALA A 472 -13.82 -21.52 26.88
CA ALA A 472 -12.73 -21.19 27.79
C ALA A 472 -12.40 -22.32 28.77
N MET A 473 -13.41 -23.05 29.25
CA MET A 473 -13.21 -24.24 30.09
C MET A 473 -12.55 -25.39 29.33
N LEU A 474 -12.88 -25.55 28.04
CA LEU A 474 -12.30 -26.58 27.18
C LEU A 474 -10.91 -26.22 26.63
N ALA A 475 -10.52 -24.95 26.69
CA ALA A 475 -9.21 -24.49 26.25
C ALA A 475 -8.12 -25.03 27.19
N THR A 476 -7.48 -26.12 26.79
CA THR A 476 -6.43 -26.80 27.56
C THR A 476 -5.21 -25.89 27.85
N PRO A 477 -4.50 -26.08 28.98
CA PRO A 477 -3.17 -25.51 29.24
C PRO A 477 -2.21 -25.80 28.07
N ALA A 478 -1.99 -24.81 27.19
CA ALA A 478 -1.09 -24.93 26.05
C ALA A 478 0.36 -24.97 26.54
N ILE A 479 1.11 -25.97 26.05
CA ILE A 479 2.55 -26.13 26.27
C ILE A 479 3.35 -25.34 25.21
N ASP A 480 2.70 -24.92 24.10
CA ASP A 480 3.37 -24.28 22.95
C ASP A 480 2.77 -22.90 22.59
N GLY A 481 3.64 -22.00 22.10
CA GLY A 481 3.42 -20.54 21.97
C GLY A 481 2.32 -20.08 21.00
N GLU A 482 1.87 -20.90 20.05
CA GLU A 482 0.84 -20.51 19.06
C GLU A 482 -0.55 -20.25 19.67
N ARG A 483 -0.84 -20.81 20.86
CA ARG A 483 -2.14 -20.63 21.54
C ARG A 483 -2.20 -19.38 22.42
N CYS A 484 -1.16 -18.54 22.42
CA CYS A 484 -1.12 -17.32 23.24
C CYS A 484 -2.20 -16.31 22.81
N GLY A 485 -2.32 -16.05 21.50
CA GLY A 485 -3.28 -15.08 20.96
C GLY A 485 -4.74 -15.50 21.11
N GLU A 486 -5.06 -16.80 20.96
CA GLU A 486 -6.44 -17.28 21.10
C GLU A 486 -6.98 -17.06 22.52
N ARG A 487 -6.15 -17.29 23.53
CA ARG A 487 -6.54 -17.06 24.93
C ARG A 487 -6.73 -15.60 25.27
N GLU A 488 -5.86 -14.74 24.75
CA GLU A 488 -5.98 -13.31 24.95
C GLU A 488 -7.29 -12.80 24.35
N LEU A 489 -7.60 -13.19 23.11
CA LEU A 489 -8.86 -12.86 22.43
C LEU A 489 -10.08 -13.41 23.16
N LEU A 490 -10.01 -14.65 23.66
CA LEU A 490 -11.08 -15.25 24.45
C LEU A 490 -11.29 -14.50 25.77
N GLY A 491 -10.20 -14.13 26.44
CA GLY A 491 -10.21 -13.31 27.65
C GLY A 491 -10.80 -11.92 27.42
N ASP A 492 -10.42 -11.25 26.34
CA ASP A 492 -10.98 -9.97 25.91
C ASP A 492 -12.48 -10.08 25.62
N CYS A 493 -12.89 -11.12 24.91
CA CYS A 493 -14.28 -11.35 24.59
C CYS A 493 -15.12 -11.57 25.86
N LEU A 494 -14.67 -12.43 26.78
CA LEU A 494 -15.34 -12.68 28.05
C LEU A 494 -15.39 -11.43 28.95
N ARG A 495 -14.30 -10.64 29.00
CA ARG A 495 -14.30 -9.34 29.72
C ARG A 495 -15.35 -8.38 29.15
N ALA A 496 -15.41 -8.26 27.83
CA ALA A 496 -16.36 -7.38 27.16
C ALA A 496 -17.82 -7.83 27.38
N ILE A 497 -18.10 -9.13 27.25
CA ILE A 497 -19.45 -9.68 27.50
C ILE A 497 -19.84 -9.58 28.98
N GLY A 498 -18.94 -9.90 29.91
CA GLY A 498 -19.17 -9.73 31.33
C GLY A 498 -19.48 -8.27 31.70
N ALA A 499 -18.79 -7.32 31.07
CA ALA A 499 -19.09 -5.89 31.23
C ALA A 499 -20.48 -5.53 30.66
N VAL A 500 -20.89 -6.10 29.53
CA VAL A 500 -22.25 -5.97 28.97
C VAL A 500 -23.30 -6.50 29.95
N MET A 501 -23.11 -7.70 30.49
CA MET A 501 -24.03 -8.33 31.43
C MET A 501 -24.16 -7.53 32.74
N SER A 502 -23.02 -7.05 33.27
CA SER A 502 -22.98 -6.17 34.44
C SER A 502 -23.77 -4.87 34.20
N ILE A 503 -23.62 -4.23 33.03
CA ILE A 503 -24.38 -3.01 32.67
C ILE A 503 -25.89 -3.28 32.63
N LEU A 504 -26.31 -4.48 32.22
CA LEU A 504 -27.70 -4.89 32.19
C LEU A 504 -28.26 -5.25 33.58
N LYS A 505 -27.40 -5.43 34.58
CA LYS A 505 -27.68 -5.93 35.94
C LYS A 505 -28.18 -7.39 35.93
N LEU A 506 -27.47 -8.25 35.22
CA LEU A 506 -27.79 -9.66 35.04
C LEU A 506 -26.79 -10.59 35.70
#